data_AF-A0A5C3NKJ9-F1
#
_entry.id   AF-A0A5C3NKJ9-F1
#
_cell.length_a   1.000
_cell.length_b   1.000
_cell.length_c   1.000
_cell.angle_alpha   90.00
_cell.angle_beta   90.00
_cell.angle_gamma   90.00
#
_symmetry.space_group_name_H-M   'P 1'
#
loop_
_entity.id
_entity.type
_entity.pdbx_description
1 polymer ?
#
loop_
_entity_poly.entity_id
_entity_poly.type
_entity_poly.pdbx_seq_one_letter_code
_entity_poly.pdbx_strand_id
1 'polypeptide(L)'
;MSEGVAHSLGIDYDHRMRIPMQSANGQVSYTLGLARNIPVRFGSIVVYLQIHIIPSAPYDVLLGRPFDVLTSSSVQTNSDGSQTITLYDPNSDLETTIPTLPRIDPEFSRASPTPSRLQNRPTPGFQAGSRI
;
A
#
# COMPACT_ATOMS: atom_id res chain seq x y z
N MET A 1 2.23 4.42 4.14
CA MET A 1 0.90 3.82 3.90
C MET A 1 -0.15 4.76 4.46
N SER A 2 -1.31 4.88 3.81
CA SER A 2 -2.41 5.68 4.33
C SER A 2 -3.03 5.02 5.56
N GLU A 3 -3.57 5.84 6.45
CA GLU A 3 -4.37 5.37 7.59
C GLU A 3 -5.52 4.46 7.15
N GLY A 4 -6.19 4.78 6.05
CA GLY A 4 -7.32 3.99 5.54
C GLY A 4 -6.93 2.56 5.15
N VAL A 5 -5.75 2.36 4.53
CA VAL A 5 -5.22 1.01 4.23
C VAL A 5 -4.86 0.26 5.51
N ALA A 6 -4.20 0.93 6.46
CA ALA A 6 -3.81 0.29 7.72
C ALA A 6 -5.05 -0.20 8.48
N HIS A 7 -6.09 0.64 8.55
CA HIS A 7 -7.35 0.30 9.20
C HIS A 7 -8.09 -0.82 8.45
N SER A 8 -8.19 -0.76 7.11
CA SER A 8 -8.92 -1.78 6.33
C SER A 8 -8.26 -3.16 6.39
N LEU A 9 -6.94 -3.21 6.54
CA LEU A 9 -6.17 -4.45 6.70
C LEU A 9 -5.99 -4.87 8.17
N GLY A 10 -6.46 -4.08 9.13
CA GLY A 10 -6.28 -4.37 10.56
C GLY A 10 -4.82 -4.36 11.02
N ILE A 11 -3.98 -3.56 10.36
CA ILE A 11 -2.56 -3.44 10.68
C ILE A 11 -2.39 -2.50 11.86
N ASP A 12 -1.89 -3.04 12.97
CA ASP A 12 -1.51 -2.24 14.13
C ASP A 12 -0.15 -1.54 13.90
N TYR A 13 0.04 -0.41 14.57
CA TYR A 13 1.24 0.40 14.44
C TYR A 13 1.62 1.08 15.75
N ASP A 14 2.93 1.25 15.95
CA ASP A 14 3.46 1.91 17.12
C ASP A 14 3.28 3.42 17.02
N HIS A 15 2.35 3.94 17.81
CA HIS A 15 1.98 5.36 17.87
C HIS A 15 3.06 6.25 18.49
N ARG A 16 4.08 5.67 19.15
CA ARG A 16 5.21 6.42 19.71
C ARG A 16 6.25 6.76 18.65
N MET A 17 6.32 5.96 17.58
CA MET A 17 7.32 6.09 16.50
C MET A 17 6.79 6.99 15.39
N ARG A 18 6.77 8.30 15.66
CA ARG A 18 6.29 9.33 14.74
C ARG A 18 7.47 10.11 14.15
N ILE A 19 7.42 10.35 12.84
CA ILE A 19 8.43 11.11 12.13
C ILE A 19 7.81 12.38 11.55
N PRO A 20 8.48 13.55 11.70
CA PRO A 20 8.06 14.76 11.00
C PRO A 20 8.31 14.61 9.49
N MET A 21 7.29 14.92 8.71
CA MET A 21 7.35 14.95 7.25
C MET A 21 7.15 16.39 6.78
N GLN A 22 8.16 16.91 6.09
CA GLN A 22 8.07 18.20 5.43
C GLN A 22 7.50 18.02 4.03
N SER A 23 6.34 18.65 3.79
CA SER A 23 5.73 18.73 2.47
C SER A 23 6.48 19.72 1.58
N ALA A 24 6.25 19.63 0.27
CA ALA A 24 6.83 20.54 -0.72
C ALA A 24 6.44 22.02 -0.49
N ASN A 25 5.30 22.27 0.18
CA ASN A 25 4.86 23.61 0.55
C ASN A 25 5.48 24.13 1.87
N GLY A 26 6.45 23.42 2.44
CA GLY A 26 7.13 23.77 3.68
C GLY A 26 6.36 23.44 4.96
N GLN A 27 5.12 22.94 4.86
CA GLN A 27 4.37 22.51 6.03
C GLN A 27 4.94 21.20 6.58
N VAL A 28 5.11 21.14 7.89
CA VAL A 28 5.53 19.93 8.59
C VAL A 28 4.30 19.24 9.16
N SER A 29 4.03 18.04 8.68
CA SER A 29 3.04 17.11 9.24
C SER A 29 3.76 15.97 9.95
N TYR A 30 3.03 15.16 10.70
CA TYR A 30 3.61 14.00 11.38
C TYR A 30 2.92 12.72 10.91
N THR A 31 3.69 11.64 10.82
CA THR A 31 3.11 10.30 10.70
C THR A 31 2.31 9.95 11.96
N LEU A 32 1.34 9.04 11.84
CA LEU A 32 0.58 8.50 12.97
C LEU A 32 1.39 7.49 13.79
N GLY A 33 2.27 6.74 13.13
CA GLY A 33 3.13 5.75 13.78
C GLY A 33 3.92 4.93 12.78
N LEU A 34 4.49 3.82 13.26
CA LEU A 34 5.26 2.86 12.47
C LEU A 34 4.67 1.46 12.57
N ALA A 35 4.23 0.90 11.44
CA ALA A 35 3.92 -0.51 11.31
C ALA A 35 5.23 -1.28 11.02
N ARG A 36 5.55 -2.28 11.86
CA ARG A 36 6.85 -2.96 11.84
C ARG A 36 6.76 -4.32 11.18
N ASN A 37 7.76 -4.65 10.37
CA ASN A 37 7.92 -5.97 9.73
C ASN A 37 6.66 -6.46 9.02
N ILE A 38 6.02 -5.57 8.24
CA ILE A 38 4.83 -5.93 7.48
C ILE A 38 5.27 -6.76 6.27
N PRO A 39 4.83 -8.03 6.13
CA PRO A 39 5.14 -8.83 4.95
C PRO A 39 4.32 -8.30 3.76
N VAL A 40 5.01 -7.88 2.71
CA VAL A 40 4.40 -7.42 1.47
C VAL A 40 4.86 -8.31 0.32
N ARG A 41 3.90 -8.90 -0.38
CA ARG A 41 4.18 -9.79 -1.51
C ARG A 41 4.20 -9.02 -2.82
N PHE A 42 5.28 -9.19 -3.57
CA PHE A 42 5.46 -8.67 -4.92
C PHE A 42 5.77 -9.87 -5.83
N GLY A 43 4.82 -10.27 -6.69
CA GLY A 43 5.00 -11.48 -7.49
C GLY A 43 5.31 -12.71 -6.62
N SER A 44 6.47 -13.32 -6.86
CA SER A 44 7.02 -14.47 -6.10
C SER A 44 7.80 -14.08 -4.84
N ILE A 45 8.13 -12.81 -4.65
CA ILE A 45 8.96 -12.31 -3.56
C ILE A 45 8.10 -11.80 -2.41
N VAL A 46 8.51 -12.04 -1.16
CA VAL A 46 7.92 -11.44 0.03
C VAL A 46 8.97 -10.61 0.75
N VAL A 47 8.67 -9.33 0.94
CA VAL A 47 9.58 -8.36 1.56
C VAL A 47 8.97 -7.85 2.86
N TYR A 48 9.75 -7.86 3.94
CA TYR A 48 9.33 -7.30 5.23
C TYR A 48 9.65 -5.82 5.30
N LEU A 49 8.62 -4.98 5.36
CA LEU A 49 8.77 -3.53 5.30
C LEU A 49 8.46 -2.85 6.64
N GLN A 50 9.23 -1.81 6.93
CA GLN A 50 8.92 -0.81 7.96
C GLN A 50 8.09 0.29 7.30
N ILE A 51 6.83 0.42 7.68
CA ILE A 51 5.89 1.29 6.98
C ILE A 51 5.31 2.34 7.92
N HIS A 52 5.60 3.61 7.65
CA HIS A 52 4.95 4.70 8.37
C HIS A 52 3.51 4.90 7.92
N ILE A 53 2.62 5.09 8.90
CA ILE A 53 1.21 5.39 8.67
C ILE A 53 1.01 6.90 8.58
N ILE A 54 0.40 7.36 7.50
CA ILE A 54 0.28 8.77 7.17
C ILE A 54 -1.21 9.17 7.17
N PRO A 55 -1.59 10.21 7.93
CA PRO A 55 -2.97 10.68 7.94
C PRO A 55 -3.28 11.41 6.63
N SER A 56 -4.46 11.16 6.06
CA SER A 56 -4.94 11.84 4.83
C SER A 56 -3.95 11.80 3.65
N ALA A 57 -3.25 10.68 3.46
CA ALA A 57 -2.30 10.53 2.36
C ALA A 57 -3.01 10.53 0.98
N PRO A 58 -2.42 11.13 -0.06
CA PRO A 58 -2.97 11.15 -1.43
C PRO A 58 -2.62 9.87 -2.24
N TYR A 59 -2.28 8.79 -1.53
CA TYR A 59 -1.89 7.48 -2.07
C TYR A 59 -2.17 6.41 -1.01
N ASP A 60 -2.36 5.17 -1.43
CA ASP A 60 -2.59 4.04 -0.52
C ASP A 60 -1.28 3.56 0.13
N VAL A 61 -0.25 3.31 -0.68
CA VAL A 61 1.09 2.93 -0.23
C VAL A 61 2.12 3.66 -1.09
N LEU A 62 3.17 4.16 -0.45
CA LEU A 62 4.32 4.75 -1.13
C LEU A 62 5.56 3.93 -0.76
N LEU A 63 6.22 3.39 -1.78
CA LEU A 63 7.51 2.72 -1.65
C LEU A 63 8.59 3.71 -2.03
N GLY A 64 9.56 3.89 -1.15
CA GLY A 64 10.68 4.82 -1.36
C GLY A 64 12.01 4.09 -1.56
N ARG A 65 13.09 4.87 -1.55
CA ARG A 65 14.47 4.36 -1.70
C ARG A 65 14.85 3.20 -0.76
N PRO A 66 14.40 3.14 0.50
CA PRO A 66 14.71 1.97 1.34
C PRO A 66 14.20 0.66 0.76
N PHE A 67 13.03 0.67 0.11
CA PHE A 67 12.51 -0.48 -0.62
C PHE A 67 13.39 -0.79 -1.83
N ASP A 68 13.75 0.22 -2.64
CA ASP A 68 14.61 0.03 -3.81
C ASP A 68 15.94 -0.64 -3.47
N VAL A 69 16.59 -0.17 -2.39
CA VAL A 69 17.86 -0.73 -1.92
C VAL A 69 17.67 -2.17 -1.43
N LEU A 70 16.60 -2.43 -0.67
CA LEU A 70 16.33 -3.75 -0.11
C LEU A 70 16.08 -4.82 -1.18
N THR A 71 15.41 -4.45 -2.27
CA THR A 71 15.04 -5.37 -3.36
C THR A 71 15.89 -5.18 -4.62
N SER A 72 17.01 -4.47 -4.53
CA SER A 72 17.84 -4.08 -5.68
C SER A 72 17.01 -3.71 -6.90
N SER A 73 16.01 -2.85 -6.70
CA SER A 73 14.95 -2.62 -7.68
C SER A 73 15.51 -1.93 -8.93
N SER A 74 15.00 -2.34 -10.09
CA SER A 74 15.32 -1.72 -11.37
C SER A 74 14.02 -1.38 -12.10
N VAL A 75 13.91 -0.14 -12.58
CA VAL A 75 12.77 0.31 -13.38
C VAL A 75 13.21 0.46 -14.82
N GLN A 76 12.56 -0.26 -15.72
CA GLN A 76 12.80 -0.18 -17.15
C GLN A 76 11.61 0.51 -17.84
N THR A 77 11.90 1.57 -18.60
CA THR A 77 10.93 2.21 -19.49
C THR A 77 11.15 1.70 -20.91
N ASN A 78 10.12 1.12 -21.48
CA ASN A 78 10.13 0.54 -22.83
C ASN A 78 9.82 1.62 -23.88
N SER A 79 10.14 1.33 -25.14
CA SER A 79 9.93 2.24 -26.26
C SER A 79 8.46 2.53 -26.57
N ASP A 80 7.56 1.64 -26.16
CA ASP A 80 6.10 1.81 -26.24
C ASP A 80 5.53 2.68 -25.10
N GLY A 81 6.40 3.19 -24.21
CA GLY A 81 6.01 3.98 -23.04
C GLY A 81 5.56 3.15 -21.84
N SER A 82 5.47 1.82 -21.95
CA SER A 82 5.22 0.95 -20.81
C SER A 82 6.42 0.94 -19.86
N GLN A 83 6.14 0.65 -18.59
CA GLN A 83 7.17 0.54 -17.57
C GLN A 83 7.04 -0.80 -16.86
N THR A 84 8.20 -1.36 -16.48
CA THR A 84 8.29 -2.56 -15.67
C THR A 84 9.22 -2.29 -14.51
N ILE A 85 8.95 -2.93 -13.38
CA ILE A 85 9.83 -2.94 -12.21
C ILE A 85 10.30 -4.37 -11.97
N THR A 86 11.61 -4.57 -11.97
CA THR A 86 12.25 -5.82 -11.57
C THR A 86 12.72 -5.69 -10.13
N LEU A 87 12.39 -6.67 -9.31
CA LEU A 87 12.78 -6.77 -7.91
C LEU A 87 13.60 -8.04 -7.75
N TYR A 88 14.77 -7.92 -7.13
CA TYR A 88 15.64 -9.02 -6.77
C TYR A 88 15.77 -9.07 -5.24
N ASP A 89 15.43 -10.20 -4.64
CA ASP A 89 15.59 -10.39 -3.20
C ASP A 89 16.91 -11.10 -2.90
N PRO A 90 17.92 -10.40 -2.34
CA PRO A 90 19.21 -10.98 -2.05
C PRO A 90 19.16 -12.05 -0.95
N ASN A 91 18.04 -12.17 -0.21
CA ASN A 91 17.91 -13.19 0.84
C ASN A 91 17.41 -14.53 0.31
N SER A 92 16.63 -14.54 -0.76
CA SER A 92 16.04 -15.74 -1.35
C SER A 92 16.58 -16.08 -2.73
N ASP A 93 17.41 -15.21 -3.32
CA ASP A 93 17.89 -15.30 -4.69
C ASP A 93 16.77 -15.36 -5.73
N LEU A 94 15.57 -14.87 -5.37
CA LEU A 94 14.44 -14.78 -6.26
C LEU A 94 14.42 -13.43 -6.97
N GLU A 95 14.00 -13.47 -8.24
CA GLU A 95 13.75 -12.29 -9.05
C GLU A 95 12.30 -12.33 -9.57
N THR A 96 11.66 -11.16 -9.62
CA THR A 96 10.34 -11.01 -10.23
C THR A 96 10.25 -9.67 -10.97
N THR A 97 9.67 -9.71 -12.17
CA THR A 97 9.36 -8.49 -12.95
C THR A 97 7.86 -8.27 -12.94
N ILE A 98 7.45 -7.03 -12.64
CA ILE A 98 6.06 -6.63 -12.50
C ILE A 98 5.80 -5.47 -13.48
N PRO A 99 4.77 -5.55 -14.34
CA PRO A 99 4.38 -4.40 -15.16
C PRO A 99 3.76 -3.33 -14.27
N THR A 100 4.10 -2.06 -14.53
CA THR A 100 3.41 -0.95 -13.89
C THR A 100 2.13 -0.62 -14.64
N LEU A 101 1.22 0.07 -13.97
CA LEU A 101 -0.04 0.53 -14.54
C LEU A 101 -0.10 2.07 -14.46
N PRO A 102 -0.89 2.72 -15.32
CA PRO A 102 -1.21 4.13 -15.16
C PRO A 102 -1.72 4.42 -13.75
N ARG A 103 -1.36 5.59 -13.21
CA ARG A 103 -1.80 6.00 -11.87
C ARG A 103 -3.33 6.00 -11.80
N ILE A 104 -3.85 5.25 -10.83
CA ILE A 104 -5.27 5.25 -10.46
C ILE A 104 -5.49 6.15 -9.25
N ASP A 105 -6.75 6.55 -9.05
CA ASP A 105 -7.13 7.21 -7.82
C ASP A 105 -6.97 6.25 -6.64
N PRO A 106 -6.34 6.70 -5.53
CA PRO A 106 -6.18 5.89 -4.33
C PRO A 106 -7.54 5.45 -3.77
N GLU A 107 -7.66 4.17 -3.44
CA GLU A 107 -8.91 3.59 -2.95
C GLU A 107 -9.24 4.10 -1.53
N PHE A 108 -8.21 4.33 -0.72
CA PHE A 108 -8.33 4.72 0.69
C PHE A 108 -7.86 6.15 0.96
N SER A 109 -7.81 6.99 -0.07
CA SER A 109 -7.64 8.43 0.14
C SER A 109 -8.90 9.04 0.71
N ARG A 110 -8.73 10.04 1.58
CA ARG A 110 -9.84 10.78 2.19
C ARG A 110 -10.73 11.49 1.16
N ALA A 111 -10.25 11.69 -0.07
CA ALA A 111 -11.00 12.31 -1.16
C ALA A 111 -11.89 11.32 -1.95
N SER A 112 -11.79 10.01 -1.71
CA SER A 112 -12.54 8.99 -2.44
C SER A 112 -13.98 8.93 -1.91
N PRO A 113 -15.01 9.39 -2.66
CA PRO A 113 -16.38 9.17 -2.26
C PRO A 113 -16.64 7.66 -2.36
N THR A 114 -17.01 7.05 -1.23
CA THR A 114 -17.59 5.70 -1.06
C THR A 114 -17.10 4.60 -2.03
N PRO A 115 -16.42 3.53 -1.57
CA PRO A 115 -15.95 2.47 -2.45
C PRO A 115 -17.14 1.76 -3.13
N SER A 116 -17.42 2.13 -4.37
CA SER A 116 -18.46 1.54 -5.23
C SER A 116 -18.21 0.06 -5.51
N ARG A 117 -17.00 -0.44 -5.25
CA ARG A 117 -16.61 -1.84 -5.48
C ARG A 117 -17.16 -2.82 -4.44
N LEU A 118 -17.50 -2.37 -3.23
CA LEU A 118 -18.12 -3.23 -2.22
C LEU A 118 -19.64 -3.36 -2.37
N GLN A 119 -20.28 -2.52 -3.19
CA GLN A 119 -21.74 -2.54 -3.40
C GLN A 119 -22.23 -3.72 -4.26
N ASN A 120 -21.32 -4.38 -5.00
CA ASN A 120 -21.68 -5.44 -5.96
C ASN A 120 -21.50 -6.86 -5.42
N ARG A 121 -21.35 -7.05 -4.11
CA ARG A 121 -21.36 -8.39 -3.51
C ARG A 121 -22.83 -8.77 -3.20
N PRO A 122 -23.40 -9.83 -3.82
CA PRO A 122 -24.73 -10.28 -3.43
C PRO A 122 -24.67 -10.73 -1.97
N THR A 123 -25.43 -10.05 -1.11
CA THR A 123 -25.64 -10.43 0.29
C THR A 123 -26.31 -11.80 0.31
N PRO A 124 -25.74 -12.83 0.98
CA PRO A 124 -26.47 -14.06 1.22
C PRO A 124 -27.67 -13.74 2.12
N GLY A 125 -28.87 -13.82 1.56
CA GLY A 125 -30.11 -13.61 2.29
C GLY A 125 -30.24 -14.63 3.41
N PHE A 126 -30.23 -14.17 4.66
CA PHE A 126 -30.57 -14.98 5.81
C PHE A 126 -32.10 -15.06 5.89
N GLN A 127 -32.69 -16.15 5.38
CA GLN A 127 -34.10 -16.43 5.63
C GLN A 127 -34.26 -17.06 7.01
N ALA A 128 -34.65 -16.25 7.99
CA ALA A 128 -35.21 -16.75 9.25
C ALA A 128 -36.68 -17.15 8.99
N GLY A 129 -36.92 -18.44 8.80
CA GLY A 129 -38.27 -18.99 8.75
C GLY A 129 -38.92 -18.94 10.13
N SER A 130 -39.94 -18.11 10.28
CA SER A 130 -40.92 -18.22 11.38
C SER A 130 -42.08 -19.10 10.89
N ARG A 131 -42.30 -20.22 11.57
CA ARG A 131 -43.51 -21.04 11.49
C ARG A 131 -44.18 -20.99 12.86
N ILE A 132 -45.33 -20.32 12.98
CA ILE A 132 -46.61 -20.88 13.44
C ILE A 132 -47.70 -20.20 12.63
#